data_AF-E2IZA9-F1
#
_entry.id   AF-E2IZA9-F1
#
_cell.length_a   1.000
_cell.length_b   1.000
_cell.length_c   1.000
_cell.angle_alpha   90.00
_cell.angle_beta   90.00
_cell.angle_gamma   90.00
#
_symmetry.space_group_name_H-M   'P 1'
#
loop_
_entity.id
_entity.type
_entity.pdbx_description
1 polymer ?
#
loop_
_entity_poly.entity_id
_entity_poly.type
_entity_poly.pdbx_seq_one_letter_code
_entity_poly.pdbx_strand_id
1 'polypeptide(L)'
;ITHMSFLLLSLSLILMSCKTASLMMMLAHGYTSTLMFYFIGEFYHVSLSRMIYFMNSFMSSSMMMAISFSLIFLSNCGVPPSFSFLSEFMIVTNSFIMSKMLFFMIFIYFLVSFYYSLFLIVCSFAGKAVMNWNNYNFGISVFLLFMMFNIFWLSLFY
;
A
#
# COMPACT_ATOMS: atom_id res chain seq x y z
N ILE A 1 -8.30 7.07 0.23
CA ILE A 1 -9.32 7.67 -0.66
C ILE A 1 -9.02 7.34 -2.11
N THR A 2 -7.80 7.63 -2.58
CA THR A 2 -7.33 7.34 -3.95
C THR A 2 -7.66 5.91 -4.41
N HIS A 3 -7.35 4.90 -3.59
CA HIS A 3 -7.62 3.49 -3.89
C HIS A 3 -9.12 3.17 -4.02
N MET A 4 -9.96 3.85 -3.24
CA MET A 4 -11.41 3.68 -3.29
C MET A 4 -12.05 4.39 -4.48
N SER A 5 -11.52 5.54 -4.92
CA SER A 5 -11.95 6.14 -6.18
C SER A 5 -11.63 5.25 -7.38
N PHE A 6 -10.51 4.53 -7.33
CA PHE A 6 -10.12 3.60 -8.38
C PHE A 6 -11.03 2.36 -8.40
N LEU A 7 -11.43 1.88 -7.23
CA LEU A 7 -12.49 0.89 -7.09
C LEU A 7 -13.82 1.36 -7.67
N LEU A 8 -14.25 2.59 -7.37
CA LEU A 8 -15.50 3.14 -7.90
C LEU A 8 -15.49 3.20 -9.43
N LEU A 9 -14.35 3.60 -10.01
CA LEU A 9 -14.12 3.57 -11.45
C LEU A 9 -14.24 2.15 -12.01
N SER A 10 -13.71 1.13 -11.32
CA SER A 10 -13.86 -0.25 -11.79
C SER A 10 -15.32 -0.72 -11.80
N LEU A 11 -16.08 -0.41 -10.75
CA LEU A 11 -17.48 -0.79 -10.65
C LEU A 11 -18.36 -0.13 -11.73
N SER A 12 -18.03 1.11 -12.13
CA SER A 12 -18.79 1.83 -13.16
C SER A 12 -18.64 1.22 -14.57
N LEU A 13 -17.59 0.41 -14.80
CA LEU A 13 -17.39 -0.29 -16.08
C LEU A 13 -18.28 -1.53 -16.25
N ILE A 14 -18.90 -2.04 -15.18
CA ILE A 14 -19.92 -3.13 -15.18
C ILE A 14 -19.43 -4.45 -15.85
N LEU A 15 -18.12 -4.64 -16.04
CA LEU A 15 -17.53 -5.89 -16.55
C LEU A 15 -17.31 -6.92 -15.43
N MET A 16 -17.35 -8.21 -15.76
CA MET A 16 -17.09 -9.28 -14.79
C MET A 16 -15.66 -9.21 -14.23
N SER A 17 -14.68 -8.95 -15.10
CA SER A 17 -13.28 -8.70 -14.74
C SER A 17 -13.11 -7.49 -13.82
N CYS A 18 -13.92 -6.45 -13.99
CA CYS A 18 -13.88 -5.28 -13.11
C CYS A 18 -14.48 -5.58 -11.73
N LYS A 19 -15.51 -6.42 -11.64
CA LYS A 19 -16.06 -6.84 -10.34
C LYS A 19 -15.03 -7.61 -9.52
N THR A 20 -14.34 -8.57 -10.12
CA THR A 20 -13.28 -9.31 -9.42
C THR A 20 -12.12 -8.40 -9.01
N ALA A 21 -11.69 -7.50 -9.91
CA ALA A 21 -10.65 -6.52 -9.59
C ALA A 21 -11.05 -5.56 -8.46
N SER A 22 -12.32 -5.12 -8.41
CA SER A 22 -12.85 -4.26 -7.35
C SER A 22 -12.82 -4.94 -5.98
N LEU A 23 -13.17 -6.24 -5.93
CA LEU A 23 -13.13 -7.04 -4.70
C LEU A 23 -11.70 -7.21 -4.22
N MET A 24 -10.78 -7.55 -5.13
CA MET A 24 -9.34 -7.64 -4.83
C MET A 24 -8.81 -6.30 -4.29
N MET A 25 -9.22 -5.18 -4.88
CA MET A 25 -8.80 -3.85 -4.43
C MET A 25 -9.28 -3.53 -3.00
N MET A 26 -10.50 -3.92 -2.63
CA MET A 26 -11.00 -3.73 -1.25
C MET A 26 -10.17 -4.50 -0.24
N LEU A 27 -9.87 -5.76 -0.53
CA LEU A 27 -9.08 -6.60 0.36
C LEU A 27 -7.65 -6.07 0.49
N ALA A 28 -7.00 -5.78 -0.64
CA ALA A 28 -5.66 -5.21 -0.67
C ALA A 28 -5.58 -3.88 0.08
N HIS A 29 -6.54 -2.98 -0.16
CA HIS A 29 -6.59 -1.71 0.56
C HIS A 29 -6.84 -1.88 2.06
N GLY A 30 -7.69 -2.83 2.46
CA GLY A 30 -7.96 -3.13 3.86
C GLY A 30 -6.71 -3.58 4.62
N TYR A 31 -5.96 -4.53 4.06
CA TYR A 31 -4.71 -5.00 4.68
C TYR A 31 -3.62 -3.93 4.71
N THR A 32 -3.42 -3.19 3.62
CA THR A 32 -2.39 -2.15 3.55
C THR A 32 -2.68 -0.97 4.47
N SER A 33 -3.92 -0.48 4.50
CA SER A 33 -4.30 0.67 5.33
C SER A 33 -4.25 0.36 6.83
N THR A 34 -4.73 -0.81 7.26
CA THR A 34 -4.64 -1.25 8.66
C THR A 34 -3.20 -1.34 9.13
N LEU A 35 -2.31 -1.92 8.30
CA LEU A 35 -0.88 -1.94 8.58
C LEU A 35 -0.29 -0.52 8.63
N MET A 36 -0.55 0.35 7.65
CA MET A 36 -0.03 1.73 7.69
C MET A 36 -0.41 2.46 8.98
N PHE A 37 -1.68 2.37 9.40
CA PHE A 37 -2.12 3.00 10.66
C PHE A 37 -1.48 2.37 11.89
N TYR A 38 -1.28 1.05 11.89
CA TYR A 38 -0.60 0.34 12.97
C TYR A 38 0.85 0.85 13.16
N PHE A 39 1.66 0.88 12.10
CA PHE A 39 3.05 1.33 12.19
C PHE A 39 3.17 2.82 12.57
N ILE A 40 2.27 3.67 12.07
CA ILE A 40 2.23 5.09 12.48
C ILE A 40 1.82 5.21 13.95
N GLY A 41 0.93 4.35 14.45
CA GLY A 41 0.54 4.29 15.86
C GLY A 41 1.69 3.90 16.78
N GLU A 42 2.43 2.86 16.41
CA GLU A 42 3.64 2.44 17.14
C GLU A 42 4.70 3.55 17.14
N PHE A 43 4.88 4.27 16.03
CA PHE A 43 5.75 5.45 15.99
C PHE A 43 5.29 6.54 16.94
N TYR A 44 3.98 6.81 16.98
CA TYR A 44 3.43 7.83 17.85
C TYR A 44 3.65 7.51 19.34
N HIS A 45 3.62 6.23 19.74
CA HIS A 45 3.91 5.85 21.12
C HIS A 45 5.33 6.20 21.57
N VAL A 46 6.29 6.23 20.64
CA VAL A 46 7.70 6.53 20.97
C VAL A 46 8.01 8.01 20.77
N SER A 47 7.50 8.64 19.71
CA SER A 47 7.87 10.02 19.33
C SER A 47 6.90 11.09 19.85
N LEU A 48 5.71 10.69 20.32
CA LEU A 48 4.59 11.57 20.70
C LEU A 48 4.17 12.56 19.62
N SER A 49 4.59 12.36 18.37
CA SER A 49 4.31 13.26 17.24
C SER A 49 3.95 12.48 15.98
N ARG A 50 3.10 13.05 15.13
CA ARG A 50 2.70 12.47 13.84
C ARG A 50 3.30 13.19 12.64
N MET A 51 4.25 14.10 12.87
CA MET A 51 4.83 14.90 11.81
C MET A 51 5.84 14.06 11.02
N ILE A 52 5.70 14.05 9.70
CA ILE A 52 6.57 13.31 8.78
C ILE A 52 8.04 13.72 8.96
N TYR A 53 8.32 15.00 9.25
CA TYR A 53 9.67 15.48 9.54
C TYR A 53 10.34 14.79 10.74
N PHE A 54 9.57 14.36 11.73
CA PHE A 54 10.10 13.64 12.89
C PHE A 54 10.19 12.12 12.66
N MET A 55 9.56 11.59 11.60
CA MET A 55 9.62 10.16 11.23
C MET A 55 10.98 9.72 10.68
N ASN A 56 11.93 10.64 10.46
CA ASN A 56 13.22 10.33 9.84
C ASN A 56 14.04 9.27 10.61
N SER A 57 13.81 9.10 11.91
CA SER A 57 14.51 8.12 12.77
C SER A 57 13.81 6.75 12.86
N PHE A 58 12.74 6.52 12.09
CA PHE A 58 11.94 5.32 12.21
C PHE A 58 12.71 4.07 11.77
N MET A 59 13.40 4.12 10.63
CA MET A 59 14.10 2.95 10.08
C MET A 59 15.42 2.61 10.78
N SER A 60 16.07 3.59 11.43
CA SER A 60 17.35 3.41 12.15
C SER A 60 17.20 2.65 13.48
N SER A 61 15.97 2.51 13.97
CA SER A 61 15.68 1.86 15.27
C SER A 61 15.70 0.33 15.22
N SER A 62 15.08 -0.25 14.19
CA SER A 62 14.93 -1.69 14.05
C SER A 62 14.80 -2.09 12.58
N MET A 63 15.70 -2.97 12.14
CA MET A 63 15.78 -3.40 10.74
C MET A 63 14.49 -4.11 10.28
N MET A 64 13.86 -4.90 11.15
CA MET A 64 12.64 -5.63 10.81
C MET A 64 11.45 -4.70 10.59
N MET A 65 11.25 -3.71 11.47
CA MET A 65 10.21 -2.69 11.32
C MET A 65 10.43 -1.86 10.05
N ALA A 66 11.70 -1.64 9.70
CA ALA A 66 12.05 -0.91 8.51
C ALA A 66 11.68 -1.67 7.23
N ILE A 67 12.04 -2.95 7.18
CA ILE A 67 11.69 -3.81 6.04
C ILE A 67 10.17 -3.88 5.91
N SER A 68 9.43 -4.14 6.99
CA SER A 68 7.96 -4.22 6.92
C SER A 68 7.31 -2.91 6.49
N PHE A 69 7.76 -1.78 7.03
CA PHE A 69 7.23 -0.47 6.64
C PHE A 69 7.47 -0.20 5.16
N SER A 70 8.69 -0.45 4.67
CA SER A 70 8.99 -0.30 3.25
C SER A 70 8.11 -1.20 2.37
N LEU A 71 7.89 -2.46 2.77
CA LEU A 71 7.02 -3.39 2.06
C LEU A 71 5.56 -2.91 2.01
N ILE A 72 5.05 -2.36 3.11
CA ILE A 72 3.68 -1.82 3.17
C ILE A 72 3.55 -0.63 2.23
N PHE A 73 4.49 0.32 2.25
CA PHE A 73 4.41 1.46 1.35
C PHE A 73 4.58 1.05 -0.12
N LEU A 74 5.48 0.11 -0.43
CA LEU A 74 5.66 -0.46 -1.78
C LEU A 74 4.38 -1.14 -2.30
N SER A 75 3.69 -1.88 -1.44
CA SER A 75 2.40 -2.46 -1.82
C SER A 75 1.32 -1.41 -2.01
N ASN A 76 1.35 -0.32 -1.25
CA ASN A 76 0.42 0.78 -1.42
C ASN A 76 0.63 1.52 -2.76
N CYS A 77 1.84 1.45 -3.36
CA CYS A 77 2.08 1.95 -4.73
C CYS A 77 1.64 0.98 -5.84
N GLY A 78 1.27 -0.26 -5.52
CA GLY A 78 1.01 -1.28 -6.53
C GLY A 78 2.29 -1.82 -7.18
N VAL A 79 3.36 -2.08 -6.41
CA VAL A 79 4.56 -2.75 -6.95
C VAL A 79 4.31 -4.26 -7.09
N PRO A 80 4.71 -4.93 -8.20
CA PRO A 80 4.64 -6.39 -8.31
C PRO A 80 5.56 -7.04 -7.26
N PRO A 81 5.14 -8.10 -6.53
CA PRO A 81 3.98 -8.99 -6.71
C PRO A 81 2.77 -8.72 -5.77
N SER A 82 2.47 -7.46 -5.44
CA SER A 82 1.38 -7.12 -4.49
C SER A 82 -0.03 -7.38 -5.04
N PHE A 83 -1.00 -7.59 -4.15
CA PHE A 83 -2.41 -7.72 -4.54
C PHE A 83 -3.02 -6.46 -5.16
N SER A 84 -2.66 -5.30 -4.61
CA SER A 84 -3.05 -3.99 -5.15
C SER A 84 -2.65 -3.86 -6.61
N PHE A 85 -1.41 -4.24 -6.96
CA PHE A 85 -0.93 -4.22 -8.34
C PHE A 85 -1.81 -5.04 -9.29
N LEU A 86 -2.22 -6.26 -8.88
CA LEU A 86 -3.03 -7.13 -9.72
C LEU A 86 -4.43 -6.57 -9.97
N SER A 87 -5.09 -6.05 -8.93
CA SER A 87 -6.36 -5.34 -9.10
C SER A 87 -6.20 -4.10 -9.97
N GLU A 88 -5.12 -3.34 -9.75
CA GLU A 88 -4.83 -2.11 -10.46
C GLU A 88 -4.61 -2.35 -11.95
N PHE A 89 -3.78 -3.34 -12.27
CA PHE A 89 -3.51 -3.78 -13.63
C PHE A 89 -4.78 -4.23 -14.35
N MET A 90 -5.62 -5.05 -13.72
CA MET A 90 -6.90 -5.49 -14.31
C MET A 90 -7.82 -4.32 -14.62
N ILE A 91 -7.88 -3.30 -13.76
CA ILE A 91 -8.73 -2.13 -14.01
C ILE A 91 -8.14 -1.29 -15.15
N VAL A 92 -6.82 -1.15 -15.24
CA VAL A 92 -6.16 -0.46 -16.36
C VAL A 92 -6.46 -1.15 -17.68
N THR A 93 -6.32 -2.48 -17.78
CA THR A 93 -6.59 -3.20 -19.04
C THR A 93 -8.05 -3.06 -19.47
N ASN A 94 -9.00 -3.18 -18.55
CA ASN A 94 -10.43 -3.00 -18.87
C ASN A 94 -10.75 -1.54 -19.25
N SER A 95 -10.15 -0.56 -18.58
CA SER A 95 -10.34 0.86 -18.90
C SER A 95 -9.81 1.21 -20.28
N PHE A 96 -8.70 0.60 -20.71
CA PHE A 96 -8.11 0.79 -22.02
C PHE A 96 -9.01 0.25 -23.14
N ILE A 97 -9.69 -0.88 -22.91
CA ILE A 97 -10.66 -1.45 -23.85
C ILE A 97 -11.85 -0.50 -24.04
N MET A 98 -12.30 0.18 -22.98
CA MET A 98 -13.45 1.07 -23.03
C MET A 98 -13.13 2.45 -23.62
N SER A 99 -12.04 3.10 -23.20
CA SER A 99 -11.60 4.34 -23.84
C SER A 99 -10.11 4.64 -23.61
N LYS A 100 -9.45 5.10 -24.68
CA LYS A 100 -8.03 5.49 -24.64
C LYS A 100 -7.77 6.74 -23.78
N MET A 101 -8.76 7.62 -23.63
CA MET A 101 -8.61 8.82 -22.81
C MET A 101 -8.58 8.50 -21.31
N LEU A 102 -9.37 7.54 -20.84
CA LEU A 102 -9.35 7.10 -19.44
C LEU A 102 -7.99 6.53 -19.04
N PHE A 103 -7.33 5.82 -19.95
CA PHE A 103 -5.98 5.28 -19.72
C PHE A 103 -4.97 6.38 -19.34
N PHE A 104 -4.98 7.51 -20.05
CA PHE A 104 -4.03 8.60 -19.77
C PHE A 104 -4.25 9.22 -18.38
N MET A 105 -5.52 9.41 -17.99
CA MET A 105 -5.86 9.91 -16.65
C MET A 105 -5.42 8.96 -15.55
N ILE A 106 -5.64 7.65 -15.76
CA ILE A 106 -5.22 6.60 -14.82
C ILE A 106 -3.69 6.56 -14.71
N PHE A 107 -2.96 6.73 -15.80
CA PHE A 107 -1.50 6.76 -15.80
C PHE A 107 -0.94 7.90 -14.94
N ILE A 108 -1.49 9.12 -15.07
CA ILE A 108 -1.08 10.26 -14.22
C ILE A 108 -1.34 9.96 -12.75
N TYR A 109 -2.49 9.36 -12.45
CA TYR A 109 -2.85 8.96 -11.10
C TYR A 109 -1.82 7.98 -10.50
N PHE A 110 -1.38 6.97 -11.25
CA PHE A 110 -0.34 6.04 -10.81
C PHE A 110 1.00 6.72 -10.53
N LEU A 111 1.37 7.70 -11.35
CA LEU A 111 2.62 8.41 -11.18
C LEU A 111 2.61 9.21 -9.86
N VAL A 112 1.50 9.88 -9.55
CA VAL A 112 1.34 10.64 -8.30
C VAL A 112 1.33 9.72 -7.06
N SER A 113 0.63 8.59 -7.13
CA SER A 113 0.57 7.65 -6.00
C SER A 113 1.95 7.02 -5.72
N PHE A 114 2.70 6.68 -6.77
CA PHE A 114 4.06 6.17 -6.68
C PHE A 114 5.04 7.21 -6.12
N TYR A 115 4.92 8.47 -6.56
CA TYR A 115 5.77 9.55 -6.05
C TYR A 115 5.56 9.79 -4.55
N TYR A 116 4.31 9.88 -4.09
CA TYR A 116 3.98 10.16 -2.69
C TYR A 116 4.51 9.06 -1.75
N SER A 117 4.36 7.81 -2.14
CA SER A 117 4.79 6.65 -1.34
C SER A 117 6.32 6.53 -1.28
N LEU A 118 7.02 6.75 -2.40
CA LEU A 118 8.48 6.85 -2.38
C LEU A 118 8.98 8.01 -1.52
N PHE A 119 8.33 9.18 -1.61
CA PHE A 119 8.68 10.33 -0.79
C PHE A 119 8.60 9.99 0.71
N LEU A 120 7.53 9.33 1.15
CA LEU A 120 7.39 8.89 2.53
C LEU A 120 8.47 7.89 2.96
N ILE A 121 8.79 6.93 2.09
CA ILE A 121 9.86 5.96 2.34
C ILE A 121 11.21 6.67 2.51
N VAL A 122 11.55 7.60 1.60
CA VAL A 122 12.83 8.33 1.66
C VAL A 122 12.90 9.19 2.92
N CYS A 123 11.82 9.89 3.27
CA CYS A 123 11.77 10.66 4.51
C CYS A 123 12.00 9.76 5.73
N SER A 124 11.37 8.59 5.81
CA SER A 124 11.56 7.69 6.96
C SER A 124 12.96 7.06 7.04
N PHE A 125 13.68 6.95 5.93
CA PHE A 125 15.07 6.46 5.89
C PHE A 125 16.13 7.52 6.26
N ALA A 126 15.84 8.81 6.13
CA ALA A 126 16.87 9.87 6.12
C ALA A 126 17.42 10.31 7.49
N GLY A 127 17.12 9.63 8.60
CA GLY A 127 17.51 10.06 9.95
C GLY A 127 18.67 9.27 10.59
N LYS A 128 19.47 9.98 11.38
CA LYS A 128 20.64 9.43 12.11
C LYS A 128 20.33 8.98 13.55
N ALA A 129 19.21 9.40 14.13
CA ALA A 129 18.89 9.12 15.53
C ALA A 129 18.35 7.69 15.68
N VAL A 130 18.85 6.94 16.66
CA VAL A 130 18.33 5.60 17.01
C VAL A 130 17.30 5.78 18.12
N MET A 131 16.06 5.37 17.87
CA MET A 131 15.02 5.26 18.89
C MET A 131 15.00 3.82 19.41
N ASN A 132 14.75 3.60 20.70
CA ASN A 132 14.62 2.24 21.26
C ASN A 132 13.17 1.77 21.15
N TRP A 133 12.96 0.68 20.41
CA TRP A 133 11.63 0.11 20.13
C TRP A 133 11.48 -1.25 20.78
N ASN A 134 10.25 -1.54 21.21
CA ASN A 134 9.91 -2.84 21.74
C ASN A 134 9.60 -3.81 20.59
N ASN A 135 10.55 -4.68 20.26
CA ASN A 135 10.45 -5.61 19.11
C ASN A 135 9.29 -6.62 19.21
N TYR A 136 8.65 -6.79 20.36
CA TYR A 136 7.54 -7.73 20.55
C TYR A 136 6.28 -7.34 19.77
N ASN A 137 6.01 -6.04 19.59
CA ASN A 137 4.85 -5.56 18.85
C ASN A 137 4.91 -5.91 17.35
N PHE A 138 6.11 -6.10 16.81
CA PHE A 138 6.33 -6.51 15.43
C PHE A 138 5.61 -7.82 15.07
N GLY A 139 5.57 -8.80 16.01
CA GLY A 139 5.02 -10.12 15.74
C GLY A 139 3.55 -10.11 15.29
N ILE A 140 2.77 -9.14 15.75
CA ILE A 140 1.35 -8.99 15.39
C ILE A 140 1.20 -8.53 13.93
N SER A 141 2.12 -7.69 13.46
CA SER A 141 2.10 -7.16 12.08
C SER A 141 2.49 -8.20 11.02
N VAL A 142 3.27 -9.21 11.39
CA VAL A 142 3.79 -10.24 10.46
C VAL A 142 2.65 -11.01 9.77
N PHE A 143 1.60 -11.35 10.51
CA PHE A 143 0.46 -12.08 9.94
C PHE A 143 -0.22 -11.30 8.80
N LEU A 144 -0.49 -10.01 9.04
CA LEU A 144 -1.12 -9.13 8.05
C LEU A 144 -0.18 -8.85 6.87
N LEU A 145 1.13 -8.73 7.11
CA LEU A 145 2.14 -8.60 6.05
C LEU A 145 2.15 -9.80 5.11
N PHE A 146 2.08 -11.02 5.66
CA PHE A 146 1.95 -12.23 4.84
C PHE A 146 0.68 -12.21 4.01
N MET A 147 -0.46 -11.84 4.61
CA MET A 147 -1.74 -11.76 3.89
C MET A 147 -1.71 -10.76 2.73
N MET A 148 -0.94 -9.67 2.84
CA MET A 148 -0.83 -8.66 1.80
C MET A 148 -0.15 -9.15 0.51
N PHE A 149 0.77 -10.13 0.61
CA PHE A 149 1.52 -10.69 -0.52
C PHE A 149 1.08 -12.11 -0.90
N ASN A 150 0.05 -12.64 -0.24
CA ASN A 150 -0.25 -14.07 -0.29
C ASN A 150 -0.95 -14.47 -1.59
N ILE A 151 -0.20 -14.63 -2.69
CA ILE A 151 -0.71 -14.94 -4.03
C ILE A 151 -1.72 -16.12 -4.05
N PHE A 152 -1.68 -17.02 -3.06
CA PHE A 152 -2.65 -18.09 -2.88
C PHE A 152 -4.12 -17.63 -2.89
N TRP A 153 -4.46 -16.42 -2.42
CA TRP A 153 -5.87 -15.97 -2.51
C TRP A 153 -6.29 -15.57 -3.94
N LEU A 154 -5.37 -15.32 -4.87
CA LEU A 154 -5.74 -15.07 -6.27
C LEU A 154 -6.34 -16.30 -6.94
N SER A 155 -5.91 -17.51 -6.57
CA SER A 155 -6.48 -18.72 -7.15
C SER A 155 -7.91 -19.01 -6.69
N LEU A 156 -8.44 -18.29 -5.69
CA LEU A 156 -9.84 -18.40 -5.27
C LEU A 156 -10.78 -17.50 -6.08
N PHE A 157 -10.25 -16.51 -6.80
CA PHE A 157 -11.02 -15.54 -7.59
C PHE A 157 -11.03 -15.85 -9.10
N TYR A 158 -10.34 -16.90 -9.52
CA TYR A 158 -10.39 -17.51 -10.85
C TYR A 158 -11.17 -18.83 -10.77
#